data_AF-A0A1Q3AAH6-F1
#
_entry.id   AF-A0A1Q3AAH6-F1
#
_cell.length_a   1.000
_cell.length_b   1.000
_cell.length_c   1.000
_cell.angle_alpha   90.00
_cell.angle_beta   90.00
_cell.angle_gamma   90.00
#
_symmetry.space_group_name_H-M   'P 1'
#
loop_
_entity.id
_entity.type
_entity.pdbx_description
1 polymer ?
#
loop_
_entity_poly.entity_id
_entity_poly.type
_entity_poly.pdbx_seq_one_letter_code
_entity_poly.pdbx_strand_id
1 'polypeptide(L)'
;MRINDGKVTHFSASTFHLDHITTALNCLTPFDNKQDVLIFIDEDGLSFARECNHTIRIQLFLSRDLFASYSYHNELGDQSTLCVNMNYLLNSFNVAHRNVDDALESTLSYNGPGTPLQLIFEDSLITESVEYHTYHVSSFDSIGLKLDRDQVLFECIIKGDVLHSAIKDLKEIGCRGCCVFAKLDEDGENTFALLSKSQLGFSRIKLPSSRSILEKLEVYDGDSTTLIYDKPVLGFFDFSSFDKIRQSTKVASKVLLRMDVHGLLSVNILSRTDDMILTDTRSNGNNYNGNSSNNGGHHKQLSGEYPGIVIEVCMLEKENIDEADQEEFQLLMEINELERTSRFSKKSTYRRRQAVPNDGRGIDETSTDNLLGLTNAKLDAAAAAAPPPARNDDILPRSNNNEIPLFF
;
A
#
# COMPACT_ATOMS: atom_id res chain seq x y z
N MET A 1 -39.12 -13.97 9.91
CA MET A 1 -39.80 -15.10 10.60
C MET A 1 -38.88 -16.32 10.48
N ARG A 2 -38.29 -16.84 11.56
CA ARG A 2 -37.20 -17.84 11.45
C ARG A 2 -37.70 -19.17 10.88
N ILE A 3 -37.31 -19.46 9.64
CA ILE A 3 -37.51 -20.77 9.00
C ILE A 3 -36.41 -21.69 9.50
N ASN A 4 -36.64 -22.33 10.66
CA ASN A 4 -35.92 -23.55 11.00
C ASN A 4 -36.46 -24.69 10.13
N ASP A 5 -35.96 -24.80 8.90
CA ASP A 5 -36.02 -26.08 8.20
C ASP A 5 -35.04 -27.05 8.88
N GLY A 6 -35.44 -28.31 9.07
CA GLY A 6 -34.81 -29.24 10.02
C GLY A 6 -33.44 -29.82 9.61
N LYS A 7 -32.69 -29.10 8.79
CA LYS A 7 -31.31 -29.44 8.41
C LYS A 7 -30.36 -28.71 9.35
N VAL A 8 -29.42 -29.44 9.93
CA VAL A 8 -28.33 -28.85 10.70
C VAL A 8 -27.47 -28.06 9.73
N THR A 9 -27.55 -26.73 9.78
CA THR A 9 -26.66 -25.86 8.99
C THR A 9 -25.26 -25.96 9.59
N HIS A 10 -24.33 -26.50 8.80
CA HIS A 10 -22.94 -26.71 9.21
C HIS A 10 -22.27 -25.38 9.60
N PHE A 11 -22.58 -24.33 8.84
CA PHE A 11 -22.18 -22.96 9.11
C PHE A 11 -23.34 -21.98 8.84
N SER A 12 -23.50 -20.99 9.73
CA SER A 12 -24.33 -19.81 9.52
C SER A 12 -23.77 -18.62 10.31
N ALA A 13 -23.61 -17.46 9.65
CA ALA A 13 -23.19 -16.22 10.30
C ALA A 13 -23.97 -15.01 9.75
N SER A 14 -24.46 -14.15 10.63
CA SER A 14 -25.30 -12.99 10.27
C SER A 14 -24.69 -11.69 10.77
N THR A 15 -24.73 -10.61 9.97
CA THR A 15 -24.24 -9.29 10.35
C THR A 15 -25.13 -8.16 9.81
N PHE A 16 -25.10 -7.01 10.49
CA PHE A 16 -25.70 -5.75 10.06
C PHE A 16 -24.68 -4.76 9.50
N HIS A 17 -23.39 -5.10 9.52
CA HIS A 17 -22.29 -4.20 9.14
C HIS A 17 -21.69 -4.63 7.79
N LEU A 18 -22.50 -4.52 6.73
CA LEU A 18 -22.11 -4.95 5.39
C LEU A 18 -20.88 -4.20 4.86
N ASP A 19 -20.73 -2.94 5.24
CA ASP A 19 -19.63 -2.04 4.89
C ASP A 19 -18.28 -2.61 5.31
N HIS A 20 -18.21 -3.24 6.50
CA HIS A 20 -16.99 -3.85 7.02
C HIS A 20 -16.59 -5.06 6.18
N ILE A 21 -17.54 -5.95 5.86
CA ILE A 21 -17.30 -7.13 5.01
C ILE A 21 -16.92 -6.70 3.59
N THR A 22 -17.71 -5.81 2.98
CA THR A 22 -17.49 -5.32 1.60
C THR A 22 -16.13 -4.67 1.46
N THR A 23 -15.74 -3.81 2.40
CA THR A 23 -14.44 -3.14 2.41
C THR A 23 -13.29 -4.12 2.64
N ALA A 24 -13.45 -5.08 3.54
CA ALA A 24 -12.45 -6.12 3.78
C ALA A 24 -12.25 -7.01 2.53
N LEU A 25 -13.35 -7.46 1.90
CA LEU A 25 -13.31 -8.23 0.66
C LEU A 25 -12.72 -7.41 -0.50
N ASN A 26 -12.99 -6.10 -0.57
CA ASN A 26 -12.38 -5.21 -1.56
C ASN A 26 -10.84 -5.16 -1.45
N CYS A 27 -10.25 -5.43 -0.27
CA CYS A 27 -8.80 -5.53 -0.11
C CYS A 27 -8.19 -6.74 -0.84
N LEU A 28 -8.98 -7.78 -1.14
CA LEU A 28 -8.54 -8.95 -1.91
C LEU A 28 -8.59 -8.72 -3.43
N THR A 29 -9.24 -7.65 -3.91
CA THR A 29 -9.41 -7.37 -5.35
C THR A 29 -8.10 -7.19 -6.14
N PRO A 30 -7.02 -6.57 -5.63
CA PRO A 30 -5.80 -6.34 -6.43
C PRO A 30 -5.01 -7.61 -6.79
N PHE A 31 -5.39 -8.78 -6.26
CA PHE A 31 -4.66 -10.04 -6.38
C PHE A 31 -5.23 -10.94 -7.51
N ASP A 32 -5.71 -10.32 -8.61
CA ASP A 32 -6.70 -10.90 -9.53
C ASP A 32 -6.19 -11.92 -10.58
N ASN A 33 -5.23 -12.78 -10.24
CA ASN A 33 -4.69 -13.75 -11.20
C ASN A 33 -5.54 -15.02 -11.36
N LYS A 34 -6.42 -15.31 -10.38
CA LYS A 34 -7.47 -16.35 -10.44
C LYS A 34 -8.70 -15.76 -9.77
N GLN A 35 -9.88 -15.83 -10.40
CA GLN A 35 -11.11 -15.24 -9.84
C GLN A 35 -11.60 -15.95 -8.57
N ASP A 36 -11.03 -17.10 -8.26
CA ASP A 36 -11.38 -17.91 -7.10
C ASP A 36 -10.80 -17.34 -5.80
N VAL A 37 -11.57 -17.45 -4.71
CA VAL A 37 -11.14 -17.21 -3.34
C VAL A 37 -11.40 -18.48 -2.52
N LEU A 38 -10.38 -18.91 -1.77
CA LEU A 38 -10.50 -20.02 -0.83
C LEU A 38 -10.99 -19.48 0.50
N ILE A 39 -12.07 -20.04 1.02
CA ILE A 39 -12.70 -19.65 2.27
C ILE A 39 -12.50 -20.78 3.27
N PHE A 40 -11.98 -20.44 4.45
CA PHE A 40 -11.87 -21.31 5.62
C PHE A 40 -12.88 -20.85 6.67
N ILE A 41 -13.56 -21.80 7.29
CA ILE A 41 -14.61 -21.58 8.28
C ILE A 41 -14.27 -22.37 9.54
N ASP A 42 -14.12 -21.66 10.66
CA ASP A 42 -13.66 -22.16 11.95
C ASP A 42 -14.51 -21.61 13.10
N GLU A 43 -14.37 -22.13 14.32
CA GLU A 43 -15.07 -21.59 15.51
C GLU A 43 -14.72 -20.12 15.83
N ASP A 44 -13.55 -19.66 15.39
CA ASP A 44 -13.02 -18.32 15.62
C ASP A 44 -13.45 -17.29 14.57
N GLY A 45 -13.93 -17.70 13.38
CA GLY A 45 -14.31 -16.77 12.32
C GLY A 45 -14.23 -17.31 10.89
N LEU A 46 -14.05 -16.39 9.93
CA LEU A 46 -13.91 -16.69 8.50
C LEU A 46 -12.56 -16.20 7.98
N SER A 47 -11.80 -17.06 7.31
CA SER A 47 -10.62 -16.64 6.54
C SER A 47 -10.89 -16.69 5.04
N PHE A 48 -10.40 -15.69 4.30
CA PHE A 48 -10.45 -15.61 2.84
C PHE A 48 -9.01 -15.50 2.31
N ALA A 49 -8.56 -16.47 1.52
CA ALA A 49 -7.22 -16.49 0.96
C ALA A 49 -7.23 -16.41 -0.58
N ARG A 50 -6.32 -15.61 -1.14
CA ARG A 50 -5.98 -15.61 -2.57
C ARG A 50 -4.46 -15.68 -2.73
N GLU A 51 -4.04 -16.37 -3.79
CA GLU A 51 -2.64 -16.53 -4.17
C GLU A 51 -2.43 -16.05 -5.61
N CYS A 52 -1.32 -15.35 -5.85
CA CYS A 52 -0.96 -14.80 -7.15
C CYS A 52 0.48 -15.23 -7.50
N ASN A 53 0.58 -16.05 -8.55
CA ASN A 53 1.84 -16.54 -9.15
C ASN A 53 2.81 -17.26 -8.19
N HIS A 54 2.34 -17.77 -7.05
CA HIS A 54 3.17 -18.33 -5.97
C HIS A 54 4.23 -17.35 -5.40
N THR A 55 4.17 -16.07 -5.79
CA THR A 55 5.08 -15.00 -5.34
C THR A 55 4.45 -14.14 -4.25
N ILE A 56 3.12 -14.04 -4.24
CA ILE A 56 2.38 -13.26 -3.25
C ILE A 56 1.07 -13.94 -2.86
N ARG A 57 0.81 -14.03 -1.56
CA ARG A 57 -0.43 -14.53 -0.95
C ARG A 57 -1.03 -13.46 -0.06
N ILE A 58 -2.34 -13.32 -0.09
CA ILE A 58 -3.12 -12.55 0.87
C ILE A 58 -4.09 -13.47 1.62
N GLN A 59 -4.21 -13.27 2.92
CA GLN A 59 -5.20 -13.91 3.78
C GLN A 59 -5.88 -12.83 4.63
N LEU A 60 -7.18 -12.66 4.42
CA LEU A 60 -8.07 -11.84 5.23
C LEU A 60 -8.72 -12.74 6.29
N PHE A 61 -8.71 -12.33 7.55
CA PHE A 61 -9.43 -12.95 8.65
C PHE A 61 -10.51 -11.99 9.19
N LEU A 62 -11.73 -12.51 9.30
CA LEU A 62 -12.88 -11.87 9.92
C LEU A 62 -13.21 -12.63 11.21
N SER A 63 -12.98 -12.00 12.37
CA SER A 63 -13.34 -12.60 13.66
C SER A 63 -14.85 -12.86 13.76
N ARG A 64 -15.24 -13.96 14.39
CA ARG A 64 -16.65 -14.26 14.74
C ARG A 64 -17.36 -13.10 15.45
N ASP A 65 -16.61 -12.27 16.19
CA ASP A 65 -17.16 -11.17 16.98
C ASP A 65 -17.67 -10.00 16.09
N LEU A 66 -17.33 -9.97 14.79
CA LEU A 66 -17.94 -9.07 13.80
C LEU A 66 -19.40 -9.41 13.46
N PHE A 67 -19.84 -10.62 13.79
CA PHE A 67 -21.14 -11.15 13.42
C PHE A 67 -22.11 -11.05 14.60
N ALA A 68 -23.34 -10.61 14.32
CA ALA A 68 -24.41 -10.54 15.31
C ALA A 68 -24.88 -11.92 15.76
N SER A 69 -24.71 -12.93 14.89
CA SER A 69 -24.77 -14.35 15.25
C SER A 69 -23.75 -15.13 14.43
N TYR A 70 -23.08 -16.09 15.07
CA TYR A 70 -22.13 -17.00 14.44
C TYR A 70 -22.40 -18.40 14.97
N SER A 71 -22.64 -19.35 14.08
CA SER A 71 -22.90 -20.76 14.39
C SER A 71 -22.11 -21.63 13.43
N TYR A 72 -21.13 -22.34 13.97
CA TYR A 72 -20.37 -23.36 13.26
C TYR A 72 -20.51 -24.69 14.01
N HIS A 73 -20.74 -25.77 13.30
CA HIS A 73 -20.87 -27.12 13.85
C HIS A 73 -20.13 -28.08 12.92
N ASN A 74 -18.92 -28.51 13.30
CA ASN A 74 -18.23 -29.57 12.61
C ASN A 74 -17.98 -30.79 13.52
N GLU A 75 -18.49 -31.95 13.12
CA GLU A 75 -18.35 -33.21 13.86
C GLU A 75 -16.92 -33.78 13.80
N LEU A 76 -16.10 -33.35 12.83
CA LEU A 76 -14.73 -33.84 12.64
C LEU A 76 -13.64 -32.94 13.26
N GLY A 77 -13.96 -31.74 13.74
CA GLY A 77 -13.00 -30.80 14.32
C GLY A 77 -12.02 -30.14 13.34
N ASP A 78 -12.03 -30.51 12.06
CA ASP A 78 -11.25 -29.86 11.01
C ASP A 78 -11.85 -28.50 10.58
N GLN A 79 -11.03 -27.61 10.03
CA GLN A 79 -11.48 -26.40 9.36
C GLN A 79 -12.31 -26.74 8.10
N SER A 80 -13.44 -26.06 7.88
CA SER A 80 -14.22 -26.28 6.65
C SER A 80 -13.73 -25.39 5.53
N THR A 81 -13.37 -26.00 4.40
CA THR A 81 -12.81 -25.31 3.24
C THR A 81 -13.76 -25.34 2.06
N LEU A 82 -13.97 -24.19 1.43
CA LEU A 82 -14.77 -24.05 0.22
C LEU A 82 -14.17 -22.99 -0.70
N CYS A 83 -14.30 -23.17 -2.01
CA CYS A 83 -13.79 -22.22 -3.00
C CYS A 83 -14.94 -21.64 -3.82
N VAL A 84 -14.99 -20.31 -3.95
CA VAL A 84 -16.05 -19.57 -4.66
C VAL A 84 -15.41 -18.46 -5.51
N ASN A 85 -16.07 -18.05 -6.59
CA ASN A 85 -15.63 -16.90 -7.39
C ASN A 85 -15.84 -15.59 -6.61
N MET A 86 -14.74 -14.89 -6.34
CA MET A 86 -14.68 -13.64 -5.58
C MET A 86 -15.55 -12.53 -6.18
N ASN A 87 -15.63 -12.45 -7.51
CA ASN A 87 -16.41 -11.42 -8.19
C ASN A 87 -17.91 -11.60 -7.95
N TYR A 88 -18.38 -12.84 -7.79
CA TYR A 88 -19.78 -13.09 -7.48
C TYR A 88 -20.12 -12.64 -6.05
N LEU A 89 -19.28 -13.00 -5.07
CA LEU A 89 -19.42 -12.54 -3.68
C LEU A 89 -19.45 -11.01 -3.60
N LEU A 90 -18.45 -10.34 -4.19
CA LEU A 90 -18.38 -8.88 -4.22
C LEU A 90 -19.59 -8.24 -4.91
N ASN A 91 -20.08 -8.82 -6.02
CA ASN A 91 -21.24 -8.28 -6.70
C ASN A 91 -22.51 -8.39 -5.83
N SER A 92 -22.73 -9.48 -5.11
CA SER A 92 -23.85 -9.59 -4.16
C SER A 92 -23.77 -8.53 -3.07
N PHE A 93 -22.63 -8.41 -2.39
CA PHE A 93 -22.43 -7.41 -1.34
C PHE A 93 -22.59 -5.96 -1.87
N ASN A 94 -22.04 -5.66 -3.05
CA ASN A 94 -22.15 -4.33 -3.69
C ASN A 94 -23.55 -4.03 -4.28
N VAL A 95 -24.39 -5.03 -4.54
CA VAL A 95 -25.79 -4.83 -4.93
C VAL A 95 -26.61 -4.52 -3.68
N ALA A 96 -26.49 -5.35 -2.64
CA ALA A 96 -27.25 -5.20 -1.41
C ALA A 96 -26.91 -3.90 -0.65
N HIS A 97 -25.63 -3.48 -0.64
CA HIS A 97 -25.18 -2.24 0.00
C HIS A 97 -25.74 -0.95 -0.65
N ARG A 98 -26.42 -1.00 -1.81
CA ARG A 98 -27.00 0.21 -2.43
C ARG A 98 -28.22 0.76 -1.71
N ASN A 99 -28.85 -0.04 -0.86
CA ASN A 99 -30.04 0.33 -0.10
C ASN A 99 -29.64 0.86 1.30
N VAL A 100 -28.83 1.93 1.32
CA VAL A 100 -28.18 2.46 2.54
C VAL A 100 -29.17 3.00 3.58
N ASP A 101 -30.41 3.32 3.17
CA ASP A 101 -31.41 3.97 4.03
C ASP A 101 -32.11 2.99 5.01
N ASP A 102 -32.03 1.68 4.80
CA ASP A 102 -32.69 0.66 5.64
C ASP A 102 -31.68 -0.33 6.28
N ALA A 103 -32.08 -0.90 7.42
CA ALA A 103 -31.22 -1.74 8.27
C ALA A 103 -31.09 -3.18 7.75
N LEU A 104 -30.28 -3.36 6.71
CA LEU A 104 -30.06 -4.64 6.04
C LEU A 104 -29.30 -5.67 6.91
N GLU A 105 -29.90 -6.85 7.11
CA GLU A 105 -29.23 -8.02 7.69
C GLU A 105 -28.68 -8.93 6.58
N SER A 106 -27.39 -9.27 6.62
CA SER A 106 -26.77 -10.24 5.72
C SER A 106 -26.42 -11.51 6.46
N THR A 107 -26.98 -12.64 6.01
CA THR A 107 -26.72 -13.99 6.53
C THR A 107 -25.97 -14.81 5.49
N LEU A 108 -24.79 -15.31 5.85
CA LEU A 108 -24.02 -16.31 5.12
C LEU A 108 -24.37 -17.68 5.69
N SER A 109 -24.60 -18.68 4.85
CA SER A 109 -24.81 -20.06 5.30
C SER A 109 -24.22 -21.10 4.36
N TYR A 110 -23.75 -22.21 4.92
CA TYR A 110 -23.13 -23.30 4.20
C TYR A 110 -23.46 -24.63 4.88
N ASN A 111 -23.80 -25.65 4.09
CA ASN A 111 -24.29 -26.94 4.58
C ASN A 111 -23.24 -28.08 4.42
N GLY A 112 -21.97 -27.71 4.26
CA GLY A 112 -20.86 -28.65 4.13
C GLY A 112 -20.50 -29.03 2.68
N PRO A 113 -19.49 -29.90 2.50
CA PRO A 113 -18.90 -30.21 1.20
C PRO A 113 -19.92 -30.62 0.12
N GLY A 114 -19.85 -29.97 -1.04
CA GLY A 114 -20.73 -30.23 -2.19
C GLY A 114 -22.09 -29.52 -2.15
N THR A 115 -22.40 -28.76 -1.08
CA THR A 115 -23.56 -27.86 -1.04
C THR A 115 -23.18 -26.45 -1.54
N PRO A 116 -24.11 -25.63 -2.07
CA PRO A 116 -23.80 -24.25 -2.42
C PRO A 116 -23.58 -23.39 -1.16
N LEU A 117 -22.78 -22.34 -1.29
CA LEU A 117 -22.72 -21.24 -0.32
C LEU A 117 -23.92 -20.33 -0.58
N GLN A 118 -24.76 -20.12 0.43
CA GLN A 118 -25.95 -19.30 0.34
C GLN A 118 -25.73 -17.95 1.06
N LEU A 119 -26.15 -16.87 0.40
CA LEU A 119 -26.17 -15.50 0.90
C LEU A 119 -27.61 -15.02 0.92
N ILE A 120 -28.09 -14.64 2.10
CA ILE A 120 -29.43 -14.08 2.30
C ILE A 120 -29.27 -12.64 2.76
N PHE A 121 -29.95 -11.72 2.10
CA PHE A 121 -30.04 -10.32 2.48
C PHE A 121 -31.49 -10.03 2.86
N GLU A 122 -31.76 -9.75 4.14
CA GLU A 122 -33.10 -9.46 4.67
C GLU A 122 -33.18 -7.97 5.04
N ASP A 123 -34.13 -7.30 4.43
CA ASP A 123 -34.55 -5.93 4.71
C ASP A 123 -36.02 -5.92 5.18
N SER A 124 -36.48 -4.81 5.73
CA SER A 124 -37.85 -4.57 6.23
C SER A 124 -38.95 -4.93 5.25
N LEU A 125 -38.68 -4.89 3.93
CA LEU A 125 -39.64 -5.13 2.86
C LEU A 125 -39.25 -6.23 1.87
N ILE A 126 -37.98 -6.57 1.75
CA ILE A 126 -37.45 -7.45 0.70
C ILE A 126 -36.48 -8.46 1.31
N THR A 127 -36.58 -9.71 0.88
CA THR A 127 -35.57 -10.74 1.16
C THR A 127 -34.99 -11.24 -0.16
N GLU A 128 -33.69 -11.05 -0.35
CA GLU A 128 -32.95 -11.58 -1.50
C GLU A 128 -32.14 -12.80 -1.05
N SER A 129 -32.16 -13.88 -1.84
CA SER A 129 -31.37 -15.08 -1.56
C SER A 129 -30.59 -15.47 -2.81
N VAL A 130 -29.28 -15.63 -2.66
CA VAL A 130 -28.34 -15.96 -3.74
C VAL A 130 -27.57 -17.23 -3.36
N GLU A 131 -27.47 -18.16 -4.31
CA GLU A 131 -26.77 -19.43 -4.13
C GLU A 131 -25.55 -19.50 -5.06
N TYR A 132 -24.39 -19.81 -4.50
CA TYR A 132 -23.13 -19.94 -5.21
C TYR A 132 -22.57 -21.36 -5.16
N HIS A 133 -22.28 -21.89 -6.35
CA HIS A 133 -21.62 -23.18 -6.50
C HIS A 133 -20.23 -23.12 -5.86
N THR A 134 -19.95 -24.04 -4.92
CA THR A 134 -18.63 -24.18 -4.32
C THR A 134 -17.82 -25.24 -5.06
N TYR A 135 -16.53 -24.99 -5.24
CA TYR A 135 -15.57 -25.96 -5.76
C TYR A 135 -14.65 -26.44 -4.65
N HIS A 136 -14.26 -27.72 -4.70
CA HIS A 136 -13.22 -28.24 -3.82
C HIS A 136 -11.86 -28.05 -4.51
N VAL A 137 -11.04 -27.16 -3.96
CA VAL A 137 -9.67 -26.92 -4.41
C VAL A 137 -8.73 -27.45 -3.34
N SER A 138 -7.76 -28.28 -3.72
CA SER A 138 -6.67 -28.68 -2.82
C SER A 138 -5.99 -27.42 -2.30
N SER A 139 -5.78 -27.33 -0.98
CA SER A 139 -5.19 -26.18 -0.31
C SER A 139 -4.01 -25.59 -1.07
N PHE A 140 -3.93 -24.25 -1.17
CA PHE A 140 -2.79 -23.58 -1.81
C PHE A 140 -1.47 -24.12 -1.28
N ASP A 141 -0.59 -24.57 -2.18
CA ASP A 141 0.73 -25.09 -1.87
C ASP A 141 1.57 -24.00 -1.18
N SER A 142 1.49 -23.98 0.15
CA SER A 142 2.06 -22.93 1.00
C SER A 142 3.59 -23.10 1.17
N ILE A 143 4.24 -23.69 0.18
CA ILE A 143 5.65 -24.08 0.16
C ILE A 143 6.46 -22.84 -0.23
N GLY A 144 7.11 -22.20 0.75
CA GLY A 144 7.93 -21.00 0.56
C GLY A 144 7.28 -19.65 0.90
N LEU A 145 5.98 -19.61 1.23
CA LEU A 145 5.27 -18.39 1.65
C LEU A 145 4.96 -18.34 3.15
N LYS A 146 5.74 -19.05 3.97
CA LYS A 146 5.67 -19.01 5.44
C LYS A 146 6.90 -18.30 5.98
N LEU A 147 6.68 -17.20 6.69
CA LEU A 147 7.74 -16.43 7.35
C LEU A 147 8.43 -17.29 8.41
N ASP A 148 9.76 -17.38 8.37
CA ASP A 148 10.51 -17.89 9.51
C ASP A 148 10.51 -16.84 10.63
N ARG A 149 9.97 -17.21 11.79
CA ARG A 149 9.92 -16.32 12.97
C ARG A 149 11.22 -16.35 13.76
N ASP A 150 12.02 -17.40 13.59
CA ASP A 150 13.29 -17.56 14.29
C ASP A 150 14.42 -16.83 13.53
N GLN A 151 14.21 -16.48 12.25
CA GLN A 151 15.17 -15.79 11.38
C GLN A 151 14.63 -14.49 10.74
N VAL A 152 14.18 -13.54 11.56
CA VAL A 152 13.74 -12.22 11.11
C VAL A 152 14.95 -11.28 10.94
N LEU A 153 15.00 -10.52 9.84
CA LEU A 153 15.98 -9.46 9.55
C LEU A 153 15.53 -8.09 10.08
N PHE A 154 14.26 -7.74 9.95
CA PHE A 154 13.72 -6.52 10.55
C PHE A 154 12.23 -6.64 10.90
N GLU A 155 11.82 -5.87 11.91
CA GLU A 155 10.41 -5.65 12.26
C GLU A 155 10.12 -4.14 12.29
N CYS A 156 9.06 -3.70 11.59
CA CYS A 156 8.63 -2.31 11.51
C CYS A 156 7.12 -2.20 11.73
N ILE A 157 6.68 -1.37 12.69
CA ILE A 157 5.26 -1.04 12.89
C ILE A 157 5.05 0.42 12.50
N ILE A 158 4.26 0.63 11.45
CA ILE A 158 3.93 1.94 10.90
C ILE A 158 2.41 2.16 10.83
N LYS A 159 1.98 3.41 10.96
CA LYS A 159 0.59 3.81 10.75
C LYS A 159 0.16 3.64 9.28
N GLY A 160 -1.02 3.08 9.06
CA GLY A 160 -1.48 2.66 7.72
C GLY A 160 -1.67 3.80 6.71
N ASP A 161 -2.17 4.95 7.14
CA ASP A 161 -2.41 6.13 6.28
C ASP A 161 -1.11 6.73 5.70
N VAL A 162 -0.04 6.74 6.49
CA VAL A 162 1.28 7.19 6.03
C VAL A 162 1.87 6.21 5.02
N LEU A 163 1.77 4.90 5.26
CA LEU A 163 2.23 3.88 4.31
C LEU A 163 1.41 3.88 3.02
N HIS A 164 0.08 4.01 3.10
CA HIS A 164 -0.80 4.18 1.94
C HIS A 164 -0.38 5.37 1.08
N SER A 165 -0.11 6.53 1.71
CA SER A 165 0.30 7.74 1.01
C SER A 165 1.64 7.54 0.31
N ALA A 166 2.63 6.95 0.99
CA ALA A 166 3.93 6.66 0.38
C ALA A 166 3.82 5.69 -0.82
N ILE A 167 3.02 4.62 -0.73
CA ILE A 167 2.83 3.69 -1.87
C ILE A 167 2.09 4.37 -3.04
N LYS A 168 1.13 5.26 -2.74
CA LYS A 168 0.44 6.07 -3.75
C LYS A 168 1.42 6.99 -4.49
N ASP A 169 2.30 7.67 -3.77
CA ASP A 169 3.31 8.56 -4.36
C ASP A 169 4.29 7.77 -5.25
N LEU A 170 4.73 6.57 -4.82
CA LEU A 170 5.54 5.66 -5.65
C LEU A 170 4.83 5.23 -6.95
N LYS A 171 3.50 5.06 -6.89
CA LYS A 171 2.69 4.75 -8.08
C LYS A 171 2.61 5.91 -9.05
N GLU A 172 2.44 7.13 -8.54
CA GLU A 172 2.39 8.35 -9.35
C GLU A 172 3.74 8.65 -10.04
N ILE A 173 4.86 8.26 -9.41
CA ILE A 173 6.22 8.34 -9.98
C ILE A 173 6.45 7.28 -11.09
N GLY A 174 5.59 6.27 -11.22
CA GLY A 174 5.77 5.19 -12.20
C GLY A 174 6.89 4.20 -11.84
N CYS A 175 7.02 3.90 -10.54
CA CYS A 175 7.98 2.94 -10.00
C CYS A 175 7.84 1.54 -10.64
N ARG A 176 8.98 0.90 -10.94
CA ARG A 176 9.04 -0.51 -11.40
C ARG A 176 9.52 -1.46 -10.32
N GLY A 177 10.55 -1.08 -9.58
CA GLY A 177 11.09 -1.84 -8.44
C GLY A 177 11.11 -0.98 -7.19
N CYS A 178 10.57 -1.51 -6.09
CA CYS A 178 10.58 -0.88 -4.78
C CYS A 178 11.64 -1.57 -3.91
N CYS A 179 12.38 -0.79 -3.13
CA CYS A 179 13.30 -1.30 -2.12
C CYS A 179 12.86 -0.74 -0.76
N VAL A 180 12.74 -1.62 0.22
CA VAL A 180 12.48 -1.29 1.62
C VAL A 180 13.82 -1.15 2.31
N PHE A 181 14.09 0.02 2.88
CA PHE A 181 15.30 0.33 3.64
C PHE A 181 14.97 0.47 5.13
N ALA A 182 15.69 -0.24 5.98
CA ALA A 182 15.65 -0.11 7.43
C ALA A 182 17.06 0.03 8.00
N LYS A 183 17.33 1.07 8.79
CA LYS A 183 18.56 1.26 9.59
C LYS A 183 18.17 1.70 11.00
N LEU A 184 18.68 1.00 12.02
CA LEU A 184 18.77 1.55 13.38
C LEU A 184 20.09 2.28 13.53
N ASP A 185 20.07 3.40 14.24
CA ASP A 185 21.21 4.27 14.48
C ASP A 185 21.47 4.32 15.99
N GLU A 186 22.73 4.28 16.44
CA GLU A 186 23.06 4.39 17.87
C GLU A 186 22.59 5.73 18.47
N ASP A 187 22.52 6.80 17.66
CA ASP A 187 21.97 8.10 18.07
C ASP A 187 20.43 8.11 18.24
N GLY A 188 19.75 7.00 17.90
CA GLY A 188 18.30 6.81 18.05
C GLY A 188 17.44 7.36 16.91
N GLU A 189 18.04 7.87 15.84
CA GLU A 189 17.34 8.36 14.62
C GLU A 189 17.00 7.22 13.65
N ASN A 190 16.17 6.29 14.15
CA ASN A 190 15.64 5.14 13.41
C ASN A 190 15.13 5.55 12.02
N THR A 191 15.74 4.99 10.98
CA THR A 191 15.49 5.38 9.58
C THR A 191 14.83 4.25 8.82
N PHE A 192 13.54 4.42 8.56
CA PHE A 192 12.76 3.60 7.65
C PHE A 192 12.45 4.40 6.38
N ALA A 193 12.72 3.84 5.20
CA ALA A 193 12.50 4.52 3.92
C ALA A 193 12.05 3.54 2.83
N LEU A 194 11.24 4.05 1.90
CA LEU A 194 10.96 3.37 0.65
C LEU A 194 11.79 4.02 -0.45
N LEU A 195 12.58 3.20 -1.11
CA LEU A 195 13.41 3.53 -2.26
C LEU A 195 12.73 2.98 -3.52
N SER A 196 12.93 3.65 -4.65
CA SER A 196 12.24 3.30 -5.90
C SER A 196 13.11 3.53 -7.12
N LYS A 197 13.10 2.56 -8.03
CA LYS A 197 13.75 2.62 -9.34
C LYS A 197 12.68 2.86 -10.41
N SER A 198 12.79 3.98 -11.11
CA SER A 198 11.91 4.41 -12.20
C SER A 198 12.73 4.62 -13.50
N GLN A 199 12.05 4.85 -14.62
CA GLN A 199 12.75 5.24 -15.87
C GLN A 199 13.40 6.63 -15.79
N LEU A 200 12.94 7.48 -14.89
CA LEU A 200 13.43 8.85 -14.71
C LEU A 200 14.59 8.93 -13.69
N GLY A 201 15.01 7.78 -13.13
CA GLY A 201 16.01 7.67 -12.08
C GLY A 201 15.44 7.15 -10.77
N PHE A 202 16.21 7.35 -9.70
CA PHE A 202 15.90 6.88 -8.36
C PHE A 202 15.16 7.93 -7.54
N SER A 203 14.19 7.48 -6.73
CA SER A 203 13.47 8.34 -5.79
C SER A 203 13.39 7.68 -4.40
N ARG A 204 13.40 8.52 -3.36
CA ARG A 204 13.41 8.11 -1.95
C ARG A 204 12.31 8.82 -1.18
N ILE A 205 11.49 8.03 -0.48
CA ILE A 205 10.52 8.49 0.51
C ILE A 205 11.01 8.03 1.89
N LYS A 206 11.67 8.91 2.66
CA LYS A 206 11.99 8.65 4.07
C LYS A 206 10.72 8.85 4.90
N LEU A 207 10.33 7.81 5.63
CA LEU A 207 9.14 7.84 6.49
C LEU A 207 9.49 8.51 7.84
N PRO A 208 8.56 9.26 8.46
CA PRO A 208 8.85 9.98 9.70
C PRO A 208 9.21 9.04 10.87
N SER A 209 10.33 9.28 11.53
CA SER A 209 10.79 8.58 12.75
C SER A 209 9.98 8.92 14.01
N SER A 210 8.94 9.75 13.89
CA SER A 210 8.05 10.12 15.00
C SER A 210 7.32 8.88 15.55
N ARG A 211 7.39 8.65 16.86
CA ARG A 211 6.77 7.48 17.54
C ARG A 211 5.24 7.35 17.37
N SER A 212 4.57 8.40 16.90
CA SER A 212 3.14 8.40 16.53
C SER A 212 2.85 7.88 15.12
N ILE A 213 3.89 7.66 14.31
CA ILE A 213 3.83 7.20 12.92
C ILE A 213 4.61 5.89 12.80
N LEU A 214 5.87 5.87 13.26
CA LEU A 214 6.73 4.70 13.35
C LEU A 214 6.76 4.26 14.82
N GLU A 215 5.86 3.35 15.20
CA GLU A 215 5.72 2.91 16.60
C GLU A 215 6.88 2.02 17.04
N LYS A 216 7.40 1.21 16.11
CA LYS A 216 8.45 0.23 16.34
C LYS A 216 9.32 0.09 15.09
N LEU A 217 10.64 0.06 15.25
CA LEU A 217 11.59 -0.37 14.24
C LEU A 217 12.73 -1.10 14.94
N GLU A 218 12.97 -2.35 14.54
CA GLU A 218 14.05 -3.22 15.02
C GLU A 218 14.71 -3.91 13.82
N VAL A 219 16.03 -4.05 13.85
CA VAL A 219 16.85 -4.73 12.83
C VAL A 219 17.73 -5.76 13.54
N TYR A 220 17.87 -6.94 12.95
CA TYR A 220 18.37 -8.15 13.57
C TYR A 220 19.44 -8.84 12.69
N ASP A 221 20.42 -9.53 13.30
CA ASP A 221 21.48 -10.25 12.57
C ASP A 221 21.08 -11.66 12.11
N GLY A 222 19.80 -11.84 11.77
CA GLY A 222 19.24 -13.11 11.32
C GLY A 222 18.89 -14.11 12.44
N ASP A 223 19.25 -13.84 13.71
CA ASP A 223 18.95 -14.69 14.87
C ASP A 223 17.73 -14.20 15.70
N SER A 224 16.89 -13.30 15.17
CA SER A 224 15.69 -12.69 15.79
C SER A 224 15.83 -12.09 17.20
N THR A 225 17.04 -12.04 17.77
CA THR A 225 17.31 -11.71 19.18
C THR A 225 18.46 -10.71 19.35
N THR A 226 19.40 -10.71 18.41
CA THR A 226 20.54 -9.80 18.34
C THR A 226 20.19 -8.56 17.51
N LEU A 227 19.91 -7.45 18.18
CA LEU A 227 19.70 -6.16 17.51
C LEU A 227 21.02 -5.65 16.90
N ILE A 228 20.98 -5.23 15.64
CA ILE A 228 22.11 -4.55 14.98
C ILE A 228 21.83 -3.04 14.91
N TYR A 229 22.89 -2.27 15.17
CA TYR A 229 22.95 -0.83 14.93
C TYR A 229 23.89 -0.55 13.74
N ASP A 230 23.60 0.51 13.02
CA ASP A 230 24.33 1.05 11.86
C ASP A 230 24.47 0.17 10.59
N LYS A 231 24.13 -1.11 10.63
CA LYS A 231 23.99 -1.96 9.43
C LYS A 231 22.59 -1.77 8.80
N PRO A 232 22.48 -1.26 7.56
CA PRO A 232 21.20 -1.17 6.87
C PRO A 232 20.74 -2.56 6.39
N VAL A 233 19.43 -2.80 6.43
CA VAL A 233 18.77 -3.92 5.75
C VAL A 233 18.01 -3.38 4.56
N LEU A 234 18.20 -4.05 3.42
CA LEU A 234 17.53 -3.80 2.15
C LEU A 234 16.67 -5.01 1.81
N GLY A 235 15.44 -4.77 1.32
CA GLY A 235 14.58 -5.81 0.77
C GLY A 235 13.91 -5.33 -0.52
N PHE A 236 13.95 -6.14 -1.57
CA PHE A 236 13.65 -5.70 -2.94
C PHE A 236 12.42 -6.38 -3.55
N PHE A 237 11.40 -5.57 -3.85
CA PHE A 237 10.10 -6.06 -4.27
C PHE A 237 9.69 -5.50 -5.63
N ASP A 238 9.03 -6.32 -6.44
CA ASP A 238 8.40 -5.84 -7.65
C ASP A 238 7.25 -4.90 -7.30
N PHE A 239 7.23 -3.69 -7.87
CA PHE A 239 6.24 -2.69 -7.49
C PHE A 239 4.81 -3.13 -7.88
N SER A 240 4.64 -4.00 -8.87
CA SER A 240 3.31 -4.55 -9.22
C SER A 240 2.76 -5.50 -8.15
N SER A 241 3.61 -6.12 -7.33
CA SER A 241 3.22 -6.88 -6.14
C SER A 241 3.02 -5.96 -4.94
N PHE A 242 3.89 -4.96 -4.75
CA PHE A 242 3.81 -4.04 -3.62
C PHE A 242 2.63 -3.05 -3.71
N ASP A 243 2.18 -2.64 -4.90
CA ASP A 243 0.97 -1.81 -5.04
C ASP A 243 -0.32 -2.55 -4.63
N LYS A 244 -0.33 -3.89 -4.62
CA LYS A 244 -1.52 -4.68 -4.25
C LYS A 244 -1.93 -4.48 -2.80
N ILE A 245 -0.96 -4.28 -1.90
CA ILE A 245 -1.26 -4.01 -0.49
C ILE A 245 -1.84 -2.61 -0.26
N ARG A 246 -1.75 -1.68 -1.23
CA ARG A 246 -2.20 -0.29 -1.06
C ARG A 246 -3.69 -0.18 -0.70
N GLN A 247 -4.55 -1.04 -1.25
CA GLN A 247 -5.97 -1.00 -0.90
C GLN A 247 -6.19 -1.41 0.58
N SER A 248 -5.44 -2.42 1.04
CA SER A 248 -5.44 -2.87 2.43
C SER A 248 -4.86 -1.82 3.39
N THR A 249 -3.78 -1.12 2.99
CA THR A 249 -3.18 -0.07 3.83
C THR A 249 -4.04 1.19 3.94
N LYS A 250 -4.92 1.49 2.96
CA LYS A 250 -5.92 2.58 3.04
C LYS A 250 -6.83 2.45 4.27
N VAL A 251 -7.21 1.22 4.62
CA VAL A 251 -8.18 0.91 5.70
C VAL A 251 -7.49 0.47 7.00
N ALA A 252 -6.17 0.55 7.04
CA ALA A 252 -5.35 0.06 8.14
C ALA A 252 -5.12 1.15 9.20
N SER A 253 -5.36 0.79 10.46
CA SER A 253 -4.92 1.59 11.59
C SER A 253 -3.39 1.45 11.78
N LYS A 254 -2.89 0.21 11.68
CA LYS A 254 -1.47 -0.16 11.83
C LYS A 254 -1.07 -1.21 10.81
N VAL A 255 0.19 -1.17 10.39
CA VAL A 255 0.81 -2.14 9.50
C VAL A 255 2.14 -2.57 10.12
N LEU A 256 2.28 -3.88 10.30
CA LEU A 256 3.46 -4.57 10.81
C LEU A 256 4.16 -5.26 9.63
N LEU A 257 5.35 -4.79 9.29
CA LEU A 257 6.22 -5.33 8.27
C LEU A 257 7.29 -6.20 8.96
N ARG A 258 7.48 -7.43 8.48
CA ARG A 258 8.55 -8.34 8.91
C ARG A 258 9.19 -8.97 7.69
N MET A 259 10.51 -8.95 7.61
CA MET A 259 11.25 -9.64 6.56
C MET A 259 12.15 -10.69 7.18
N ASP A 260 12.21 -11.89 6.59
CA ASP A 260 13.12 -12.95 7.02
C ASP A 260 14.41 -13.02 6.18
N VAL A 261 15.36 -13.84 6.62
CA VAL A 261 16.65 -14.08 5.94
C VAL A 261 16.48 -14.71 4.54
N HIS A 262 15.29 -15.25 4.22
CA HIS A 262 14.96 -15.83 2.92
C HIS A 262 14.34 -14.83 1.94
N GLY A 263 14.23 -13.55 2.32
CA GLY A 263 13.65 -12.51 1.48
C GLY A 263 12.11 -12.54 1.44
N LEU A 264 11.44 -13.26 2.35
CA LEU A 264 9.99 -13.19 2.47
C LEU A 264 9.60 -11.99 3.34
N LEU A 265 8.80 -11.07 2.78
CA LEU A 265 8.16 -9.99 3.50
C LEU A 265 6.72 -10.38 3.89
N SER A 266 6.48 -10.51 5.20
CA SER A 266 5.15 -10.58 5.80
C SER A 266 4.66 -9.19 6.18
N VAL A 267 3.46 -8.85 5.73
CA VAL A 267 2.78 -7.57 5.94
C VAL A 267 1.47 -7.83 6.65
N ASN A 268 1.46 -7.60 7.96
CA ASN A 268 0.30 -7.78 8.83
C ASN A 268 -0.42 -6.44 9.01
N ILE A 269 -1.65 -6.36 8.51
CA ILE A 269 -2.44 -5.14 8.38
C ILE A 269 -3.64 -5.25 9.32
N LEU A 270 -3.71 -4.33 10.28
CA LEU A 270 -4.72 -4.32 11.34
C LEU A 270 -5.72 -3.19 11.10
N SER A 271 -6.95 -3.55 10.76
CA SER A 271 -8.05 -2.60 10.60
C SER A 271 -8.92 -2.59 11.85
N ARG A 272 -9.25 -1.39 12.34
CA ARG A 272 -10.27 -1.18 13.37
C ARG A 272 -11.56 -0.80 12.68
N THR A 273 -12.66 -1.43 13.07
CA THR A 273 -14.00 -1.16 12.51
C THR A 273 -14.39 0.31 12.61
N ASP A 274 -14.01 0.98 13.71
CA ASP A 274 -14.29 2.40 13.94
C ASP A 274 -13.66 3.33 12.88
N ASP A 275 -12.49 2.97 12.35
CA ASP A 275 -11.77 3.77 11.35
C ASP A 275 -12.37 3.63 9.94
N MET A 276 -13.10 2.55 9.66
CA MET A 276 -13.63 2.25 8.31
C MET A 276 -14.74 3.22 7.91
N ILE A 277 -15.66 3.51 8.84
CA ILE A 277 -16.82 4.42 8.67
C ILE A 277 -16.37 5.85 8.28
N LEU A 278 -15.18 6.25 8.70
CA LEU A 278 -14.61 7.58 8.42
C LEU A 278 -14.02 7.73 7.01
N THR A 279 -13.79 6.63 6.27
CA THR A 279 -13.07 6.71 4.98
C THR A 279 -13.94 7.14 3.80
N ASP A 280 -15.25 6.87 3.81
CA ASP A 280 -16.16 7.26 2.72
C ASP A 280 -17.00 8.52 3.03
N THR A 281 -17.22 8.84 4.31
CA THR A 281 -17.97 10.04 4.76
C THR A 281 -17.27 11.38 4.47
N ARG A 282 -16.04 11.37 3.94
CA ARG A 282 -15.32 12.58 3.49
C ARG A 282 -15.55 12.94 2.02
N SER A 283 -16.35 12.17 1.27
CA SER A 283 -16.55 12.32 -0.17
C SER A 283 -17.89 12.94 -0.61
N ASN A 284 -18.64 13.61 0.27
CA ASN A 284 -19.66 14.59 -0.15
C ASN A 284 -20.10 15.47 1.04
N GLY A 285 -19.74 16.75 1.01
CA GLY A 285 -19.93 17.65 2.16
C GLY A 285 -20.14 19.12 1.78
N ASN A 286 -20.90 19.38 0.71
CA ASN A 286 -21.24 20.73 0.29
C ASN A 286 -22.66 21.08 0.76
N ASN A 287 -22.77 21.94 1.79
CA ASN A 287 -24.00 22.54 2.33
C ASN A 287 -25.21 21.61 2.58
N TYR A 288 -25.56 21.39 3.86
CA TYR A 288 -26.81 21.96 4.38
C TYR A 288 -26.78 22.07 5.92
N ASN A 289 -27.35 23.16 6.42
CA ASN A 289 -27.46 23.47 7.84
C ASN A 289 -28.80 22.88 8.35
N GLY A 290 -28.78 21.92 9.28
CA GLY A 290 -29.97 21.13 9.65
C GLY A 290 -29.94 20.60 11.08
N ASN A 291 -30.82 21.12 11.92
CA ASN A 291 -30.91 20.82 13.36
C ASN A 291 -31.84 19.62 13.63
N SER A 292 -31.32 18.52 14.19
CA SER A 292 -32.09 17.41 14.79
C SER A 292 -31.19 16.70 15.81
N SER A 293 -31.42 16.82 17.11
CA SER A 293 -32.48 16.20 17.95
C SER A 293 -32.23 14.70 18.23
N ASN A 294 -32.02 14.39 19.52
CA ASN A 294 -31.71 13.06 20.01
C ASN A 294 -32.88 12.08 19.77
N ASN A 295 -32.61 10.93 19.18
CA ASN A 295 -33.30 9.71 19.57
C ASN A 295 -32.37 8.50 19.43
N GLY A 296 -32.27 7.69 20.49
CA GLY A 296 -31.25 6.65 20.60
C GLY A 296 -31.64 5.36 19.91
N GLY A 297 -31.01 5.05 18.78
CA GLY A 297 -30.86 3.68 18.29
C GLY A 297 -29.58 3.08 18.86
N HIS A 298 -29.67 2.16 19.82
CA HIS A 298 -28.52 1.40 20.30
C HIS A 298 -28.09 0.36 19.25
N HIS A 299 -27.37 0.78 18.21
CA HIS A 299 -26.47 -0.14 17.52
C HIS A 299 -25.48 -0.67 18.56
N LYS A 300 -25.39 -2.00 18.65
CA LYS A 300 -24.40 -2.66 19.52
C LYS A 300 -23.02 -2.36 18.96
N GLN A 301 -22.39 -1.33 19.51
CA GLN A 301 -20.99 -1.02 19.24
C GLN A 301 -20.16 -2.25 19.59
N LEU A 302 -19.42 -2.77 18.61
CA LEU A 302 -18.57 -3.95 18.79
C LEU A 302 -17.56 -3.66 19.90
N SER A 303 -17.27 -4.66 20.74
CA SER A 303 -16.39 -4.50 21.90
C SER A 303 -14.98 -4.10 21.45
N GLY A 304 -14.57 -2.87 21.77
CA GLY A 304 -13.39 -2.19 21.24
C GLY A 304 -12.01 -2.73 21.67
N GLU A 305 -11.90 -4.00 22.04
CA GLU A 305 -10.65 -4.65 22.50
C GLU A 305 -10.01 -5.60 21.50
N TYR A 306 -10.68 -5.94 20.37
CA TYR A 306 -10.08 -6.80 19.34
C TYR A 306 -10.28 -6.27 17.92
N PRO A 307 -9.26 -6.31 17.04
CA PRO A 307 -9.44 -5.97 15.63
C PRO A 307 -10.30 -7.04 14.96
N GLY A 308 -11.52 -6.69 14.59
CA GLY A 308 -12.41 -7.62 13.90
C GLY A 308 -11.86 -8.08 12.54
N ILE A 309 -11.02 -7.25 11.90
CA ILE A 309 -10.44 -7.49 10.58
C ILE A 309 -8.91 -7.49 10.66
N VAL A 310 -8.31 -8.61 10.27
CA VAL A 310 -6.85 -8.76 10.14
C VAL A 310 -6.53 -9.22 8.71
N ILE A 311 -5.56 -8.59 8.06
CA ILE A 311 -5.11 -8.98 6.71
C ILE A 311 -3.62 -9.28 6.77
N GLU A 312 -3.23 -10.52 6.50
CA GLU A 312 -1.84 -10.94 6.32
C GLU A 312 -1.52 -11.01 4.83
N VAL A 313 -0.38 -10.45 4.41
CA VAL A 313 0.14 -10.58 3.04
C VAL A 313 1.59 -11.05 3.10
N CYS A 314 1.90 -12.18 2.49
CA CYS A 314 3.27 -12.68 2.33
C CYS A 314 3.70 -12.46 0.88
N MET A 315 4.87 -11.84 0.65
CA MET A 315 5.45 -11.65 -0.67
C MET A 315 6.95 -11.96 -0.70
N LEU A 316 7.40 -12.62 -1.76
CA LEU A 316 8.82 -12.93 -1.97
C LEU A 316 9.57 -11.75 -2.60
N GLU A 317 10.80 -11.57 -2.16
CA GLU A 317 11.83 -10.71 -2.76
C GLU A 317 12.17 -11.13 -4.19
N LYS A 318 12.66 -10.18 -4.98
CA LYS A 318 13.02 -10.35 -6.38
C LYS A 318 14.54 -10.52 -6.51
N GLU A 319 14.98 -11.77 -6.69
CA GLU A 319 16.41 -12.16 -6.75
C GLU A 319 17.26 -11.38 -7.78
N ASN A 320 16.66 -10.89 -8.86
CA ASN A 320 17.40 -10.23 -9.96
C ASN A 320 17.72 -8.76 -9.67
N ILE A 321 18.80 -8.51 -8.94
CA ILE A 321 19.41 -7.19 -8.78
C ILE A 321 20.91 -7.24 -8.99
N ASP A 322 21.41 -6.32 -9.81
CA ASP A 322 22.84 -6.08 -9.98
C ASP A 322 23.39 -5.45 -8.69
N GLU A 323 24.50 -5.95 -8.17
CA GLU A 323 25.16 -5.46 -6.93
C GLU A 323 25.34 -3.92 -6.92
N ALA A 324 25.58 -3.33 -8.09
CA ALA A 324 25.66 -1.89 -8.33
C ALA A 324 24.39 -1.10 -7.95
N ASP A 325 23.19 -1.66 -8.10
CA ASP A 325 21.95 -1.02 -7.64
C ASP A 325 21.91 -0.94 -6.11
N GLN A 326 22.39 -1.97 -5.40
CA GLN A 326 22.45 -1.98 -3.93
C GLN A 326 23.41 -0.90 -3.43
N GLU A 327 24.59 -0.79 -4.05
CA GLU A 327 25.55 0.28 -3.80
C GLU A 327 24.95 1.67 -4.09
N GLU A 328 24.26 1.87 -5.22
CA GLU A 328 23.64 3.16 -5.55
C GLU A 328 22.52 3.53 -4.56
N PHE A 329 21.70 2.57 -4.12
CA PHE A 329 20.70 2.79 -3.09
C PHE A 329 21.31 3.13 -1.72
N GLN A 330 22.43 2.50 -1.34
CA GLN A 330 23.16 2.84 -0.12
C GLN A 330 23.79 4.24 -0.21
N LEU A 331 24.43 4.59 -1.33
CA LEU A 331 24.98 5.92 -1.58
C LEU A 331 23.90 7.01 -1.55
N LEU A 332 22.71 6.76 -2.10
CA LEU A 332 21.55 7.68 -2.01
C LEU A 332 21.11 7.96 -0.56
N MET A 333 21.37 7.04 0.36
CA MET A 333 21.16 7.26 1.79
C MET A 333 22.30 8.09 2.40
N GLU A 334 23.54 7.66 2.22
CA GLU A 334 24.75 8.27 2.81
C GLU A 334 25.01 9.72 2.35
N ILE A 335 24.84 10.02 1.06
CA ILE A 335 25.08 11.36 0.49
C ILE A 335 24.28 12.45 1.23
N ASN A 336 23.10 12.13 1.75
CA ASN A 336 22.27 13.09 2.46
C ASN A 336 22.62 13.25 3.95
N GLU A 337 23.30 12.28 4.56
CA GLU A 337 23.86 12.43 5.91
C GLU A 337 25.06 13.41 5.89
N LEU A 338 25.86 13.40 4.82
CA LEU A 338 26.86 14.45 4.55
C LEU A 338 26.22 15.84 4.28
N GLU A 339 25.06 15.91 3.61
CA GLU A 339 24.33 17.19 3.50
C GLU A 339 23.76 17.68 4.84
N ARG A 340 23.36 16.79 5.74
CA ARG A 340 22.89 17.18 7.09
C ARG A 340 24.04 17.73 7.94
N THR A 341 25.15 17.00 8.03
CA THR A 341 26.32 17.42 8.82
C THR A 341 26.94 18.73 8.31
N SER A 342 27.02 18.93 6.99
CA SER A 342 27.56 20.17 6.39
C SER A 342 26.67 21.42 6.59
N ARG A 343 25.36 21.27 6.82
CA ARG A 343 24.43 22.39 7.08
C ARG A 343 24.52 22.92 8.52
N PHE A 344 25.02 22.14 9.48
CA PHE A 344 25.16 22.57 10.87
C PHE A 344 26.51 23.22 11.22
N SER A 345 27.57 23.07 10.41
CA SER A 345 28.90 23.62 10.73
C SER A 345 29.11 25.11 10.37
N LYS A 346 28.17 25.76 9.67
CA LYS A 346 28.32 27.13 9.13
C LYS A 346 27.52 28.23 9.85
N LYS A 347 27.48 28.20 11.20
CA LYS A 347 27.04 29.36 12.01
C LYS A 347 27.82 29.55 13.31
N SER A 348 29.01 30.14 13.25
CA SER A 348 29.53 31.10 14.26
C SER A 348 30.98 31.52 13.96
N THR A 349 31.18 32.67 13.32
CA THR A 349 32.04 33.79 13.78
C THR A 349 32.24 34.81 12.67
N TYR A 350 31.49 35.92 12.71
CA TYR A 350 31.91 37.19 12.11
C TYR A 350 31.35 38.37 12.93
N ARG A 351 31.89 38.54 14.15
CA ARG A 351 31.71 39.80 14.91
C ARG A 351 32.63 40.86 14.29
N ARG A 352 32.13 41.58 13.29
CA ARG A 352 32.84 42.70 12.66
C ARG A 352 32.97 43.87 13.66
N ARG A 353 34.12 44.00 14.32
CA ARG A 353 34.50 45.26 14.98
C ARG A 353 34.75 46.30 13.89
N GLN A 354 34.01 47.41 13.91
CA GLN A 354 34.35 48.59 13.12
C GLN A 354 35.40 49.41 13.88
N ALA A 355 36.45 49.81 13.17
CA ALA A 355 37.35 50.89 13.55
C ALA A 355 37.56 51.76 12.31
N VAL A 356 37.39 53.07 12.44
CA VAL A 356 37.53 54.06 11.36
C VAL A 356 38.96 54.59 11.38
N PRO A 357 39.60 54.77 10.21
CA PRO A 357 40.24 56.07 9.97
C PRO A 357 40.13 56.60 8.52
N ASN A 358 39.65 57.84 8.43
CA ASN A 358 40.07 58.99 7.59
C ASN A 358 40.62 58.87 6.16
N ASP A 359 40.23 59.87 5.36
CA ASP A 359 40.63 60.18 3.98
C ASP A 359 42.12 60.49 3.76
N GLY A 360 42.60 60.25 2.53
CA GLY A 360 43.78 60.96 2.00
C GLY A 360 44.44 60.42 0.72
N ARG A 361 44.09 61.00 -0.45
CA ARG A 361 44.90 61.11 -1.70
C ARG A 361 45.32 59.83 -2.47
N GLY A 362 44.70 59.64 -3.65
CA GLY A 362 45.35 59.92 -4.95
C GLY A 362 46.23 58.87 -5.67
N ILE A 363 46.09 58.90 -7.01
CA ILE A 363 46.96 58.31 -8.07
C ILE A 363 46.58 56.89 -8.53
N ASP A 364 46.74 56.70 -9.84
CA ASP A 364 46.41 55.55 -10.68
C ASP A 364 47.06 54.22 -10.25
N GLU A 365 46.39 53.09 -10.49
CA GLU A 365 46.72 52.21 -11.62
C GLU A 365 45.74 51.02 -11.77
N THR A 366 45.74 50.46 -12.97
CA THR A 366 44.96 49.35 -13.48
C THR A 366 44.86 48.10 -12.58
N SER A 367 43.65 47.59 -12.37
CA SER A 367 43.40 46.18 -12.04
C SER A 367 42.02 45.75 -12.53
N THR A 368 41.97 45.10 -13.70
CA THR A 368 40.79 44.33 -14.12
C THR A 368 40.79 43.00 -13.37
N ASP A 369 39.70 42.67 -12.67
CA ASP A 369 39.25 41.28 -12.54
C ASP A 369 37.80 41.22 -12.06
N ASN A 370 36.90 40.86 -12.98
CA ASN A 370 35.49 40.59 -12.67
C ASN A 370 35.29 39.09 -12.46
N LEU A 371 34.65 38.76 -11.34
CA LEU A 371 34.43 37.42 -10.77
C LEU A 371 33.78 36.36 -11.70
N LEU A 372 33.36 36.70 -12.93
CA LEU A 372 32.63 35.83 -13.86
C LEU A 372 33.05 35.92 -15.34
N GLY A 373 34.26 36.42 -15.66
CA GLY A 373 34.96 36.04 -16.89
C GLY A 373 34.28 36.23 -18.25
N LEU A 374 33.37 37.19 -18.41
CA LEU A 374 32.67 37.47 -19.68
C LEU A 374 32.84 38.94 -20.09
N THR A 375 33.47 39.17 -21.25
CA THR A 375 33.65 40.50 -21.85
C THR A 375 32.57 40.80 -22.89
N ASN A 376 31.81 41.88 -22.68
CA ASN A 376 30.86 42.38 -23.66
C ASN A 376 31.58 43.23 -24.72
N ALA A 377 31.72 42.71 -25.94
CA ALA A 377 32.06 43.49 -27.12
C ALA A 377 30.78 43.83 -27.91
N LYS A 378 30.42 45.11 -27.96
CA LYS A 378 29.30 45.65 -28.74
C LYS A 378 29.87 46.52 -29.87
N LEU A 379 29.45 46.28 -31.11
CA LEU A 379 29.74 47.13 -32.26
C LEU A 379 28.41 47.40 -32.99
N ASP A 380 28.08 48.68 -33.15
CA ASP A 380 26.79 49.15 -33.69
C ASP A 380 26.90 49.59 -35.17
N ALA A 381 25.85 49.32 -35.96
CA ALA A 381 25.36 50.04 -37.17
C ALA A 381 26.32 50.27 -38.40
N ALA A 382 25.90 50.18 -39.66
CA ALA A 382 24.65 50.69 -40.26
C ALA A 382 24.33 50.18 -41.70
N ALA A 383 23.03 50.25 -42.05
CA ALA A 383 22.44 50.57 -43.36
C ALA A 383 22.61 49.67 -44.63
N ALA A 384 21.49 49.06 -45.10
CA ALA A 384 20.76 49.43 -46.33
C ALA A 384 20.14 48.26 -47.17
N ALA A 385 18.91 48.49 -47.65
CA ALA A 385 18.26 47.96 -48.87
C ALA A 385 17.69 46.51 -48.97
N ALA A 386 16.36 46.43 -48.81
CA ALA A 386 15.36 45.95 -49.81
C ALA A 386 15.23 44.41 -50.15
N PRO A 387 14.08 43.94 -50.72
CA PRO A 387 13.46 42.67 -50.28
C PRO A 387 13.19 41.63 -51.44
N PRO A 388 12.17 40.74 -51.48
CA PRO A 388 12.34 39.34 -51.89
C PRO A 388 11.65 38.91 -53.23
N PRO A 389 11.89 37.67 -53.70
CA PRO A 389 10.78 36.75 -54.06
C PRO A 389 11.08 35.29 -53.59
N ALA A 390 10.15 34.37 -53.26
CA ALA A 390 8.85 33.97 -53.80
C ALA A 390 8.87 32.90 -54.93
N ARG A 391 8.52 31.65 -54.51
CA ARG A 391 7.57 30.70 -55.13
C ARG A 391 7.97 29.58 -56.13
N ASN A 392 7.26 28.44 -55.92
CA ASN A 392 6.87 27.33 -56.80
C ASN A 392 7.91 26.20 -57.07
N ASP A 393 7.65 24.94 -56.66
CA ASP A 393 6.84 23.85 -57.28
C ASP A 393 7.74 23.00 -58.22
N ASP A 394 7.70 21.66 -58.35
CA ASP A 394 6.89 20.58 -57.76
C ASP A 394 7.64 19.22 -57.99
N ILE A 395 6.95 18.06 -57.81
CA ILE A 395 7.25 16.69 -58.35
C ILE A 395 7.83 15.65 -57.36
N LEU A 396 6.92 14.82 -56.84
CA LEU A 396 7.08 13.44 -56.32
C LEU A 396 7.04 12.39 -57.49
N PRO A 397 7.01 11.04 -57.30
CA PRO A 397 7.26 10.19 -56.12
C PRO A 397 8.23 9.00 -56.41
N ARG A 398 8.50 8.14 -55.40
CA ARG A 398 8.42 6.67 -55.60
C ARG A 398 8.21 5.87 -54.29
N SER A 399 7.18 5.03 -54.36
CA SER A 399 6.83 3.87 -53.52
C SER A 399 7.91 2.76 -53.55
N ASN A 400 7.92 1.66 -52.79
CA ASN A 400 7.15 1.08 -51.67
C ASN A 400 7.88 -0.21 -51.23
N ASN A 401 7.47 -0.84 -50.11
CA ASN A 401 7.67 -2.28 -49.78
C ASN A 401 9.14 -2.72 -49.55
N ASN A 402 9.51 -3.74 -48.77
CA ASN A 402 8.86 -4.76 -47.92
C ASN A 402 9.95 -5.24 -46.89
N GLU A 403 9.74 -6.04 -45.83
CA GLU A 403 8.59 -6.78 -45.28
C GLU A 403 8.82 -7.04 -43.76
N ILE A 404 7.89 -7.72 -43.06
CA ILE A 404 8.09 -8.32 -41.72
C ILE A 404 7.71 -9.80 -41.80
N PRO A 405 8.54 -10.76 -41.33
CA PRO A 405 8.11 -12.14 -41.14
C PRO A 405 7.55 -12.38 -39.72
N LEU A 406 6.39 -13.02 -39.65
CA LEU A 406 5.79 -13.60 -38.45
C LEU A 406 5.89 -15.15 -38.52
N PHE A 407 5.69 -15.79 -37.35
CA PHE A 407 5.62 -17.25 -37.11
C PHE A 407 6.97 -17.98 -37.12
N PHE A 408 7.26 -18.86 -36.17
CA PHE A 408 6.37 -19.84 -35.52
C PHE A 408 5.95 -19.53 -34.08
#